data_AF-A0A9P5X0X0-F1
#
_entry.id   AF-A0A9P5X0X0-F1
#
_cell.length_a   1.000
_cell.length_b   1.000
_cell.length_c   1.000
_cell.angle_alpha   90.00
_cell.angle_beta   90.00
_cell.angle_gamma   90.00
#
_symmetry.space_group_name_H-M   'P 1'
#
loop_
_entity.id
_entity.type
_entity.pdbx_description
1 polymer ?
#
loop_
_entity_poly.entity_id
_entity_poly.type
_entity_poly.pdbx_seq_one_letter_code
_entity_poly.pdbx_strand_id
1 'polypeptide(L)'
;MQTPAPLPMPATPTPLPLPVMSAPAASMSSKPGPPSRPSFAKAMAKTLCPNAPPFSSLHIDSARLTNSGITCTTASVPIQLDLDIVEATLPPKIAGSWASLPSSRSFIKIVDIPYFKPGTTEPPNRQEISNQLIPSPIPVNMIKHMWFICNSPKADSGTFWIDLMDSQQGTLTSSLISRRCFLNGIDCLIKGAKAHTGSPQCQWCWKWGHPSDTC
;
A
#
# COMPACT_ATOMS: atom_id res chain seq x y z
N MET A 1 -34.44 -45.94 39.01
CA MET A 1 -33.46 -45.01 38.41
C MET A 1 -33.11 -45.56 37.04
N GLN A 2 -33.61 -44.92 35.98
CA GLN A 2 -33.44 -45.39 34.59
C GLN A 2 -32.49 -44.42 33.89
N THR A 3 -31.35 -44.93 33.43
CA THR A 3 -30.33 -44.16 32.70
C THR A 3 -30.85 -43.82 31.30
N PRO A 4 -30.82 -42.55 30.85
CA PRO A 4 -31.25 -42.22 29.49
C PRO A 4 -30.19 -42.65 28.47
N ALA A 5 -30.66 -43.17 27.34
CA ALA A 5 -29.82 -43.61 26.22
C ALA A 5 -29.13 -42.41 25.53
N PRO A 6 -27.92 -42.61 24.97
CA PRO A 6 -27.17 -41.54 24.33
C PRO A 6 -27.80 -41.14 22.99
N LEU A 7 -27.85 -39.83 22.73
CA LEU A 7 -28.36 -39.25 21.49
C LEU A 7 -27.43 -39.56 20.29
N PRO A 8 -27.98 -39.79 19.09
CA PRO A 8 -27.17 -40.04 17.89
C PRO A 8 -26.45 -38.77 17.44
N MET A 9 -25.17 -38.90 17.07
CA MET A 9 -24.37 -37.79 16.57
C MET A 9 -24.81 -37.36 15.16
N PRO A 10 -24.72 -36.07 14.81
CA PRO A 10 -25.04 -35.58 13.48
C PRO A 10 -23.99 -36.05 12.45
N ALA A 11 -24.50 -36.51 11.30
CA ALA A 11 -23.70 -36.95 10.16
C ALA A 11 -22.81 -35.82 9.60
N THR A 12 -21.57 -36.18 9.28
CA THR A 12 -20.57 -35.30 8.66
C THR A 12 -21.01 -34.91 7.24
N PRO A 13 -21.07 -33.61 6.88
CA PRO A 13 -21.44 -33.22 5.53
C PRO A 13 -20.31 -33.55 4.54
N THR A 14 -20.69 -34.27 3.48
CA THR A 14 -19.84 -34.61 2.33
C THR A 14 -19.48 -33.33 1.56
N PRO A 15 -18.20 -33.13 1.18
CA PRO A 15 -17.81 -31.95 0.40
C PRO A 15 -18.35 -32.03 -1.03
N LEU A 16 -19.02 -30.96 -1.47
CA LEU A 16 -19.48 -30.79 -2.85
C LEU A 16 -18.27 -30.63 -3.79
N PRO A 17 -18.31 -31.20 -5.01
CA PRO A 17 -17.24 -31.04 -5.98
C PRO A 17 -17.19 -29.61 -6.52
N LEU A 18 -15.99 -29.06 -6.62
CA LEU A 18 -15.73 -27.74 -7.21
C LEU A 18 -16.09 -27.74 -8.71
N PRO A 19 -16.69 -26.66 -9.23
CA PRO A 19 -16.95 -26.55 -10.66
C PRO A 19 -15.63 -26.35 -11.43
N VAL A 20 -15.40 -27.25 -12.40
CA VAL A 20 -14.36 -27.11 -13.42
C VAL A 20 -14.77 -25.96 -14.34
N MET A 21 -14.10 -24.81 -14.22
CA MET A 21 -14.25 -23.72 -15.19
C MET A 21 -13.46 -24.08 -16.46
N SER A 22 -14.18 -24.56 -17.48
CA SER A 22 -13.69 -24.60 -18.84
C SER A 22 -13.47 -23.18 -19.36
N ALA A 23 -12.25 -22.89 -19.82
CA ALA A 23 -11.91 -21.64 -20.50
C ALA A 23 -12.56 -21.60 -21.89
N PRO A 24 -13.25 -20.52 -22.29
CA PRO A 24 -13.56 -20.29 -23.69
C PRO A 24 -12.35 -19.69 -24.38
N ALA A 25 -11.86 -20.37 -25.42
CA ALA A 25 -10.99 -19.79 -26.43
C ALA A 25 -11.78 -18.76 -27.24
N ALA A 26 -11.56 -17.47 -26.98
CA ALA A 26 -12.06 -16.40 -27.83
C ALA A 26 -10.90 -15.83 -28.66
N SER A 27 -10.95 -16.17 -29.94
CA SER A 27 -10.14 -15.65 -31.04
C SER A 27 -10.26 -14.12 -31.16
N MET A 28 -9.14 -13.51 -31.56
CA MET A 28 -8.91 -12.08 -31.72
C MET A 28 -9.85 -11.39 -32.71
N SER A 29 -10.21 -10.14 -32.41
CA SER A 29 -10.30 -9.07 -33.42
C SER A 29 -10.17 -7.70 -32.74
N SER A 30 -8.94 -7.29 -32.45
CA SER A 30 -8.64 -5.93 -31.98
C SER A 30 -8.65 -4.96 -33.16
N LYS A 31 -9.56 -3.97 -33.13
CA LYS A 31 -9.47 -2.76 -33.95
C LYS A 31 -8.15 -2.03 -33.64
N PRO A 32 -7.45 -1.46 -34.64
CA PRO A 32 -6.24 -0.68 -34.39
C PRO A 32 -6.60 0.62 -33.66
N GLY A 33 -6.06 0.79 -32.45
CA GLY A 33 -6.05 2.06 -31.74
C GLY A 33 -5.14 3.09 -32.43
N PRO A 34 -5.28 4.40 -32.12
CA PRO A 34 -4.60 5.47 -32.81
C PRO A 34 -3.06 5.36 -32.67
N PRO A 35 -2.29 5.88 -33.64
CA PRO A 35 -0.84 5.68 -33.70
C PRO A 35 -0.15 6.22 -32.45
N SER A 36 0.55 5.33 -31.77
CA SER A 36 1.48 5.62 -30.68
C SER A 36 2.49 6.69 -31.11
N ARG A 37 2.63 7.78 -30.36
CA ARG A 37 3.65 8.80 -30.58
C ARG A 37 5.03 8.22 -30.15
N PRO A 38 5.94 7.84 -31.06
CA PRO A 38 7.14 7.07 -30.69
C PRO A 38 8.33 7.94 -30.26
N SER A 39 8.18 9.26 -30.06
CA SER A 39 9.34 10.15 -29.99
C SER A 39 9.81 10.55 -28.59
N PHE A 40 8.98 10.46 -27.54
CA PHE A 40 9.35 11.04 -26.24
C PHE A 40 10.13 10.07 -25.35
N ALA A 41 9.66 8.83 -25.19
CA ALA A 41 10.37 7.81 -24.42
C ALA A 41 11.74 7.46 -25.04
N LYS A 42 11.81 7.42 -26.38
CA LYS A 42 13.04 7.21 -27.15
C LYS A 42 14.00 8.39 -27.06
N ALA A 43 13.48 9.63 -27.01
CA ALA A 43 14.29 10.81 -26.78
C ALA A 43 14.84 10.84 -25.35
N MET A 44 14.05 10.53 -24.33
CA MET A 44 14.51 10.49 -22.94
C MET A 44 15.57 9.43 -22.68
N ALA A 45 15.39 8.21 -23.20
CA ALA A 45 16.41 7.16 -23.12
C ALA A 45 17.72 7.57 -23.83
N LYS A 46 17.65 8.44 -24.84
CA LYS A 46 18.82 8.97 -25.55
C LYS A 46 19.45 10.19 -24.84
N THR A 47 18.64 11.03 -24.18
CA THR A 47 19.08 12.22 -23.44
C THR A 47 19.68 11.87 -22.08
N LEU A 48 19.20 10.80 -21.44
CA LEU A 48 19.76 10.29 -20.18
C LEU A 48 21.12 9.57 -20.36
N CYS A 49 21.60 9.42 -21.60
CA CYS A 49 22.77 8.60 -21.94
C CYS A 49 23.91 9.27 -22.76
N PRO A 50 24.25 10.56 -22.61
CA PRO A 50 25.63 10.95 -23.00
C PRO A 50 26.46 11.60 -21.89
N ASN A 51 25.86 12.07 -20.79
CA ASN A 51 26.55 12.90 -19.80
C ASN A 51 26.37 12.42 -18.35
N ALA A 52 26.33 11.11 -18.12
CA ALA A 52 26.49 10.62 -16.75
C ALA A 52 27.93 10.95 -16.28
N PRO A 53 28.11 11.69 -15.17
CA PRO A 53 29.44 11.95 -14.63
C PRO A 53 30.16 10.63 -14.32
N PRO A 54 31.51 10.61 -14.30
CA PRO A 54 32.33 9.39 -14.26
C PRO A 54 32.19 8.52 -12.98
N PHE A 55 31.23 8.83 -12.11
CA PHE A 55 31.06 8.22 -10.78
C PHE A 55 29.79 7.36 -10.65
N SER A 56 28.86 7.38 -11.60
CA SER A 56 27.65 6.56 -11.56
C SER A 56 27.74 5.39 -12.55
N SER A 57 27.75 4.16 -12.04
CA SER A 57 27.65 2.93 -12.85
C SER A 57 26.22 2.63 -13.32
N LEU A 58 25.27 3.53 -13.05
CA LEU A 58 23.86 3.30 -13.34
C LEU A 58 23.60 3.34 -14.85
N HIS A 59 23.23 2.19 -15.42
CA HIS A 59 22.78 2.06 -16.80
C HIS A 59 21.24 1.93 -16.84
N ILE A 60 20.58 2.77 -17.63
CA ILE A 60 19.12 2.72 -17.83
C ILE A 60 18.85 1.90 -19.11
N ASP A 61 18.32 0.68 -18.94
CA ASP A 61 18.07 -0.24 -20.06
C ASP A 61 16.81 0.15 -20.84
N SER A 62 15.80 0.67 -20.14
CA SER A 62 14.56 1.13 -20.78
C SER A 62 13.81 2.15 -19.93
N ALA A 63 13.02 3.00 -20.58
CA ALA A 63 12.15 3.96 -19.92
C ALA A 63 10.73 3.87 -20.49
N ARG A 64 9.73 3.82 -19.61
CA ARG A 64 8.30 3.77 -19.97
C ARG A 64 7.55 4.93 -19.36
N LEU A 65 6.67 5.53 -20.14
CA LEU A 65 5.73 6.54 -19.65
C LEU A 65 4.57 5.83 -18.93
N THR A 66 4.22 6.32 -17.76
CA THR A 66 3.05 5.90 -16.98
C THR A 66 2.11 7.09 -16.80
N ASN A 67 0.90 6.84 -16.27
CA ASN A 67 -0.10 7.90 -16.07
C ASN A 67 0.37 9.04 -15.16
N SER A 68 1.38 8.80 -14.32
CA SER A 68 1.87 9.75 -13.32
C SER A 68 3.37 10.02 -13.38
N GLY A 69 4.10 9.57 -14.42
CA GLY A 69 5.55 9.79 -14.52
C GLY A 69 6.28 8.85 -15.46
N ILE A 70 7.59 8.74 -15.29
CA ILE A 70 8.47 7.88 -16.08
C ILE A 70 9.02 6.78 -15.19
N THR A 71 8.88 5.52 -15.61
CA THR A 71 9.50 4.37 -14.96
C THR A 71 10.70 3.93 -15.76
N CYS A 72 11.87 3.92 -15.13
CA CYS A 72 13.12 3.48 -15.74
C CYS A 72 13.48 2.09 -15.18
N THR A 73 13.88 1.17 -16.06
CA THR A 73 14.51 -0.09 -15.67
C THR A 73 16.03 0.08 -15.75
N THR A 74 16.73 -0.29 -14.69
CA THR A 74 18.18 -0.13 -14.57
C THR A 74 18.87 -1.46 -14.39
N ALA A 75 20.12 -1.56 -14.88
CA ALA A 75 20.93 -2.78 -14.76
C ALA A 75 21.32 -3.11 -13.31
N SER A 76 21.37 -2.09 -12.45
CA SER A 76 21.67 -2.18 -11.02
C SER A 76 20.68 -1.36 -10.20
N VAL A 77 20.59 -1.62 -8.89
CA VAL A 77 19.75 -0.84 -7.97
C VAL A 77 20.36 0.56 -7.80
N PRO A 78 19.65 1.64 -8.18
CA PRO A 78 20.15 3.01 -8.03
C PRO A 78 20.42 3.36 -6.57
N ILE A 79 21.54 4.02 -6.30
CA ILE A 79 21.81 4.67 -5.01
C ILE A 79 21.29 6.11 -5.03
N GLN A 80 21.21 6.76 -3.86
CA GLN A 80 20.72 8.14 -3.76
C GLN A 80 21.47 9.10 -4.70
N LEU A 81 22.79 8.95 -4.81
CA LEU A 81 23.61 9.74 -5.71
C LEU A 81 23.19 9.60 -7.18
N ASP A 82 22.80 8.39 -7.61
CA ASP A 82 22.34 8.17 -8.97
C ASP A 82 20.97 8.83 -9.23
N LEU A 83 20.09 8.85 -8.22
CA LEU A 83 18.80 9.53 -8.31
C LEU A 83 18.99 11.05 -8.45
N ASP A 84 19.90 11.64 -7.67
CA ASP A 84 20.21 13.07 -7.73
C ASP A 84 20.77 13.45 -9.12
N ILE A 85 21.60 12.60 -9.72
CA ILE A 85 22.11 12.77 -11.09
C ILE A 85 20.97 12.70 -12.12
N VAL A 86 20.06 11.72 -11.96
CA VAL A 86 18.91 11.58 -12.85
C VAL A 86 18.04 12.84 -12.78
N GLU A 87 17.73 13.33 -11.58
CA GLU A 87 16.96 14.58 -11.38
C GLU A 87 17.64 15.78 -12.05
N ALA A 88 18.96 15.94 -11.86
CA ALA A 88 19.74 17.02 -12.45
C ALA A 88 19.81 16.97 -13.99
N THR A 89 19.67 15.77 -14.57
CA THR A 89 19.76 15.54 -16.02
C THR A 89 18.40 15.68 -16.71
N LEU A 90 17.29 15.79 -15.96
CA LEU A 90 15.96 15.95 -16.55
C LEU A 90 15.84 17.27 -17.31
N PRO A 91 15.25 17.28 -18.52
CA PRO A 91 15.09 18.50 -19.29
C PRO A 91 14.16 19.48 -18.58
N PRO A 92 14.32 20.80 -18.83
CA PRO A 92 13.61 21.87 -18.11
C PRO A 92 12.07 21.79 -18.20
N LYS A 93 11.51 21.08 -19.19
CA LYS A 93 10.07 20.79 -19.27
C LYS A 93 9.54 19.86 -18.17
N ILE A 94 10.44 19.14 -17.50
CA ILE A 94 10.16 18.18 -16.41
C ILE A 94 10.90 18.61 -15.12
N ALA A 95 11.65 19.71 -15.16
CA ALA A 95 12.36 20.24 -14.00
C ALA A 95 11.39 20.53 -12.84
N GLY A 96 11.76 20.07 -11.64
CA GLY A 96 10.88 20.02 -10.47
C GLY A 96 10.23 18.65 -10.23
N SER A 97 10.48 17.67 -11.10
CA SER A 97 10.10 16.28 -10.85
C SER A 97 11.19 15.58 -10.03
N TRP A 98 10.77 14.77 -9.08
CA TRP A 98 11.64 13.98 -8.21
C TRP A 98 11.79 12.55 -8.76
N ALA A 99 12.95 11.94 -8.55
CA ALA A 99 13.25 10.56 -8.86
C ALA A 99 13.34 9.76 -7.55
N SER A 100 12.67 8.62 -7.50
CA SER A 100 12.83 7.69 -6.40
C SER A 100 12.91 6.26 -6.90
N LEU A 101 13.45 5.40 -6.04
CA LEU A 101 13.25 3.98 -6.20
C LEU A 101 11.76 3.63 -6.12
N PRO A 102 11.30 2.62 -6.89
CA PRO A 102 9.98 2.04 -6.67
C PRO A 102 9.94 1.43 -5.27
N SER A 103 9.33 2.16 -4.33
CA SER A 103 9.04 1.67 -2.99
C SER A 103 7.76 0.85 -3.03
N SER A 104 7.81 -0.35 -2.46
CA SER A 104 6.63 -1.20 -2.32
C SER A 104 5.75 -0.63 -1.22
N ARG A 105 4.43 -0.62 -1.45
CA ARG A 105 3.49 -0.27 -0.39
C ARG A 105 3.17 -1.49 0.43
N SER A 106 3.28 -1.34 1.73
CA SER A 106 2.90 -2.35 2.69
C SER A 106 1.87 -1.77 3.64
N PHE A 107 1.10 -2.67 4.25
CA PHE A 107 -0.07 -2.30 5.03
C PHE A 107 0.05 -2.94 6.39
N ILE A 108 -0.06 -2.11 7.43
CA ILE A 108 -0.18 -2.58 8.81
C ILE A 108 -1.45 -2.04 9.43
N LYS A 109 -1.90 -2.72 10.47
CA LYS A 109 -2.97 -2.24 11.33
C LYS A 109 -2.58 -2.39 12.79
N ILE A 110 -2.90 -1.38 13.58
CA ILE A 110 -2.78 -1.41 15.03
C ILE A 110 -4.17 -1.68 15.57
N VAL A 111 -4.31 -2.72 16.38
CA VAL A 111 -5.59 -3.20 16.89
C VAL A 111 -5.72 -2.84 18.36
N ASP A 112 -6.97 -2.79 18.83
CA ASP A 112 -7.35 -2.58 20.23
C ASP A 112 -6.99 -1.18 20.76
N ILE A 113 -7.06 -0.17 19.88
CA ILE A 113 -6.87 1.24 20.27
C ILE A 113 -8.19 1.78 20.81
N PRO A 114 -8.21 2.41 22.00
CA PRO A 114 -9.41 3.04 22.54
C PRO A 114 -9.90 4.15 21.61
N TYR A 115 -11.19 4.10 21.27
CA TYR A 115 -11.82 5.05 20.36
C TYR A 115 -12.05 6.41 20.99
N PHE A 116 -12.15 6.49 22.31
CA PHE A 116 -12.42 7.72 23.03
C PHE A 116 -11.18 8.17 23.79
N LYS A 117 -10.90 9.48 23.81
CA LYS A 117 -9.83 10.01 24.67
C LYS A 117 -10.23 9.84 26.14
N PRO A 118 -9.28 9.57 27.05
CA PRO A 118 -9.58 9.44 28.46
C PRO A 118 -10.30 10.70 28.98
N GLY A 119 -11.50 10.52 29.54
CA GLY A 119 -12.30 11.62 30.09
C GLY A 119 -13.12 12.41 29.06
N THR A 120 -13.16 12.00 27.79
CA THR A 120 -13.98 12.64 26.76
C THR A 120 -14.76 11.63 25.93
N THR A 121 -15.74 12.08 25.15
CA THR A 121 -16.47 11.27 24.15
C THR A 121 -15.96 11.55 22.72
N GLU A 122 -14.83 12.22 22.58
CA GLU A 122 -14.28 12.59 21.27
C GLU A 122 -13.32 11.51 20.75
N PRO A 123 -13.33 11.25 19.42
CA PRO A 123 -12.33 10.39 18.81
C PRO A 123 -10.92 11.02 18.83
N PRO A 124 -9.86 10.20 18.86
CA PRO A 124 -8.49 10.69 18.80
C PRO A 124 -8.21 11.39 17.46
N ASN A 125 -7.57 12.55 17.52
CA ASN A 125 -7.20 13.30 16.32
C ASN A 125 -5.99 12.64 15.64
N ARG A 126 -5.92 12.71 14.31
CA ARG A 126 -4.79 12.18 13.52
C ARG A 126 -3.44 12.68 14.02
N GLN A 127 -3.33 13.98 14.34
CA GLN A 127 -2.06 14.57 14.80
C GLN A 127 -1.63 14.07 16.18
N GLU A 128 -2.61 13.83 17.05
CA GLU A 128 -2.37 13.31 18.39
C GLU A 128 -1.82 11.88 18.30
N ILE A 129 -2.41 11.06 17.44
CA ILE A 129 -1.95 9.69 17.20
C ILE A 129 -0.56 9.70 16.53
N SER A 130 -0.29 10.60 15.58
CA SER A 130 1.07 10.69 15.00
C SER A 130 2.13 11.07 16.03
N ASN A 131 1.80 11.93 17.00
CA ASN A 131 2.72 12.29 18.07
C ASN A 131 3.01 11.10 19.00
N GLN A 132 2.02 10.25 19.24
CA GLN A 132 2.18 9.03 20.02
C GLN A 132 2.90 7.91 19.27
N LEU A 133 2.91 7.98 17.94
CA LEU A 133 3.69 7.07 17.11
C LEU A 133 5.18 7.42 17.08
N ILE A 134 5.59 8.63 17.46
CA ILE A 134 7.01 9.04 17.53
C ILE A 134 7.86 8.09 18.41
N PRO A 135 7.45 7.73 19.64
CA PRO A 135 8.17 6.75 20.46
C PRO A 135 7.96 5.30 20.02
N SER A 136 7.05 5.04 19.08
CA SER A 136 6.75 3.69 18.61
C SER A 136 7.84 3.17 17.66
N PRO A 137 7.93 1.84 17.43
CA PRO A 137 8.87 1.30 16.45
C PRO A 137 8.52 1.68 14.99
N ILE A 138 7.40 2.38 14.76
CA ILE A 138 6.90 2.71 13.43
C ILE A 138 7.60 3.97 12.90
N PRO A 139 8.28 3.92 11.75
CA PRO A 139 8.94 5.09 11.17
C PRO A 139 7.91 6.06 10.58
N VAL A 140 7.67 7.15 11.29
CA VAL A 140 6.64 8.16 10.95
C VAL A 140 6.89 8.81 9.58
N ASN A 141 8.15 8.96 9.16
CA ASN A 141 8.53 9.50 7.85
C ASN A 141 8.16 8.59 6.67
N MET A 142 7.88 7.31 6.91
CA MET A 142 7.48 6.34 5.88
C MET A 142 5.97 6.12 5.85
N ILE A 143 5.21 6.78 6.74
CA ILE A 143 3.75 6.74 6.73
C ILE A 143 3.23 7.62 5.59
N LYS A 144 2.57 6.99 4.62
CA LYS A 144 1.92 7.70 3.52
C LYS A 144 0.51 8.13 3.88
N HIS A 145 -0.27 7.20 4.40
CA HIS A 145 -1.67 7.41 4.76
C HIS A 145 -1.99 6.70 6.06
N MET A 146 -2.93 7.29 6.78
CA MET A 146 -3.26 6.88 8.12
C MET A 146 -4.72 7.25 8.43
N TRP A 147 -5.50 6.28 8.90
CA TRP A 147 -6.88 6.52 9.29
C TRP A 147 -7.33 5.56 10.38
N PHE A 148 -8.35 5.99 11.13
CA PHE A 148 -8.90 5.26 12.25
C PHE A 148 -10.32 4.81 11.93
N ILE A 149 -10.63 3.54 12.21
CA ILE A 149 -11.96 2.97 12.01
C ILE A 149 -12.40 2.32 13.32
N CYS A 150 -13.60 2.65 13.78
CA CYS A 150 -14.19 1.95 14.92
C CYS A 150 -14.56 0.51 14.54
N ASN A 151 -14.30 -0.47 15.41
CA ASN A 151 -14.56 -1.88 15.08
C ASN A 151 -16.06 -2.17 14.91
N SER A 152 -16.92 -1.37 15.55
CA SER A 152 -18.37 -1.37 15.33
C SER A 152 -18.96 0.00 15.70
N PRO A 153 -20.20 0.33 15.30
CA PRO A 153 -20.83 1.60 15.69
C PRO A 153 -20.95 1.82 17.21
N LYS A 154 -20.91 0.76 18.01
CA LYS A 154 -20.98 0.81 19.48
C LYS A 154 -19.70 0.33 20.17
N ALA A 155 -18.64 0.06 19.41
CA ALA A 155 -17.38 -0.36 20.00
C ALA A 155 -16.68 0.85 20.64
N ASP A 156 -16.06 0.59 21.78
CA ASP A 156 -15.13 1.47 22.48
C ASP A 156 -13.69 1.34 21.96
N SER A 157 -13.45 0.40 21.05
CA SER A 157 -12.17 0.14 20.41
C SER A 157 -12.25 0.30 18.89
N GLY A 158 -11.14 0.75 18.32
CA GLY A 158 -10.95 0.87 16.89
C GLY A 158 -9.67 0.21 16.41
N THR A 159 -9.60 0.08 15.10
CA THR A 159 -8.41 -0.34 14.38
C THR A 159 -7.85 0.85 13.61
N PHE A 160 -6.55 1.05 13.75
CA PHE A 160 -5.83 2.09 13.06
C PHE A 160 -5.04 1.52 11.91
N TRP A 161 -5.29 2.01 10.72
CA TRP A 161 -4.72 1.49 9.47
C TRP A 161 -3.64 2.45 8.99
N ILE A 162 -2.49 1.90 8.61
CA ILE A 162 -1.33 2.66 8.20
C ILE A 162 -0.78 2.06 6.90
N ASP A 163 -0.67 2.92 5.89
CA ASP A 163 0.03 2.64 4.65
C ASP A 163 1.49 3.08 4.81
N LEU A 164 2.41 2.12 4.70
CA LEU A 164 3.83 2.37 4.78
C LEU A 164 4.44 2.32 3.37
N MET A 165 5.31 3.30 3.11
CA MET A 165 6.26 3.23 2.00
C MET A 165 7.43 2.36 2.47
N ASP A 166 7.44 1.10 2.07
CA ASP A 166 8.44 0.12 2.49
C ASP A 166 9.49 -0.09 1.39
N SER A 167 10.60 -0.70 1.75
CA SER A 167 11.55 -1.23 0.77
C SER A 167 10.85 -2.26 -0.13
N GLN A 168 11.48 -2.57 -1.27
CA GLN A 168 10.93 -3.39 -2.34
C GLN A 168 10.35 -4.75 -1.87
N GLN A 169 10.73 -5.25 -0.68
CA GLN A 169 10.29 -6.54 -0.13
C GLN A 169 9.45 -6.47 1.17
N GLY A 170 8.95 -5.32 1.59
CA GLY A 170 8.10 -5.28 2.79
C GLY A 170 8.87 -5.61 4.08
N THR A 171 10.19 -5.38 4.10
CA THR A 171 11.09 -5.77 5.19
C THR A 171 10.74 -5.04 6.49
N LEU A 172 10.38 -3.77 6.38
CA LEU A 172 10.01 -2.94 7.51
C LEU A 172 8.71 -3.46 8.11
N THR A 173 7.75 -3.79 7.27
CA THR A 173 6.46 -4.35 7.70
C THR A 173 6.62 -5.67 8.39
N SER A 174 7.42 -6.57 7.82
CA SER A 174 7.75 -7.85 8.45
C SER A 174 8.42 -7.67 9.80
N SER A 175 9.27 -6.63 9.96
CA SER A 175 9.89 -6.31 11.25
C SER A 175 8.91 -5.73 12.28
N LEU A 176 7.84 -5.06 11.83
CA LEU A 176 6.83 -4.44 12.67
C LEU A 176 5.69 -5.39 13.06
N ILE A 177 5.39 -6.39 12.24
CA ILE A 177 4.34 -7.37 12.55
C ILE A 177 4.68 -8.09 13.86
N SER A 178 3.68 -8.25 14.72
CA SER A 178 3.81 -8.83 16.07
C SER A 178 4.61 -7.98 17.06
N ARG A 179 5.09 -6.79 16.67
CA ARG A 179 5.57 -5.80 17.65
C ARG A 179 4.40 -5.12 18.32
N ARG A 180 4.73 -4.53 19.46
CA ARG A 180 3.81 -3.76 20.28
C ARG A 180 4.17 -2.28 20.23
N CYS A 181 3.16 -1.43 20.35
CA CYS A 181 3.33 0.02 20.44
C CYS A 181 2.42 0.58 21.53
N PHE A 182 2.89 1.61 22.22
CA PHE A 182 2.12 2.28 23.24
C PHE A 182 1.38 3.47 22.65
N LEU A 183 0.05 3.43 22.70
CA LEU A 183 -0.83 4.52 22.28
C LEU A 183 -1.77 4.85 23.44
N ASN A 184 -1.85 6.12 23.83
CA ASN A 184 -2.65 6.59 24.98
C ASN A 184 -2.41 5.81 26.28
N GLY A 185 -1.18 5.34 26.52
CA GLY A 185 -0.85 4.52 27.69
C GLY A 185 -1.36 3.07 27.63
N ILE A 186 -1.90 2.64 26.49
CA ILE A 186 -2.36 1.27 26.24
C ILE A 186 -1.36 0.56 25.32
N ASP A 187 -1.04 -0.67 25.68
CA ASP A 187 -0.23 -1.57 24.88
C ASP A 187 -1.05 -2.13 23.71
N CYS A 188 -0.73 -1.71 22.49
CA CYS A 188 -1.45 -2.06 21.28
C CYS A 188 -0.62 -3.01 20.39
N LEU A 189 -1.29 -3.94 19.71
CA LEU A 189 -0.63 -4.94 18.87
C LEU A 189 -0.61 -4.50 17.39
N ILE A 190 0.58 -4.53 16.79
CA ILE A 190 0.76 -4.31 15.36
C ILE A 190 0.55 -5.63 14.61
N LYS A 191 -0.40 -5.63 13.68
CA LYS A 191 -0.70 -6.78 12.81
C LYS A 191 -0.46 -6.41 11.35
N GLY A 192 -0.10 -7.42 10.55
CA GLY A 192 -0.09 -7.29 9.11
C GLY A 192 -1.50 -7.04 8.59
N ALA A 193 -1.62 -6.15 7.61
CA ALA A 193 -2.84 -5.92 6.87
C ALA A 193 -2.66 -6.35 5.41
N LYS A 194 -3.77 -6.77 4.78
CA LYS A 194 -3.82 -6.90 3.33
C LYS A 194 -4.06 -5.51 2.73
N ALA A 195 -3.60 -5.32 1.50
CA ALA A 195 -3.94 -4.14 0.70
C ALA A 195 -5.46 -3.95 0.70
N HIS A 196 -5.92 -2.86 1.31
CA HIS A 196 -7.30 -2.39 1.50
C HIS A 196 -8.43 -3.40 1.20
N THR A 197 -8.44 -4.58 1.84
CA THR A 197 -9.59 -5.50 1.77
C THR A 197 -10.65 -5.03 2.76
N GLY A 198 -11.55 -4.13 2.33
CA GLY A 198 -12.82 -3.94 3.02
C GLY A 198 -13.39 -2.52 3.11
N SER A 199 -12.57 -1.47 2.97
CA SER A 199 -13.11 -0.10 2.92
C SER A 199 -13.21 0.34 1.46
N PRO A 200 -14.41 0.57 0.91
CA PRO A 200 -14.52 1.16 -0.41
C PRO A 200 -13.83 2.54 -0.41
N GLN A 201 -13.04 2.80 -1.45
CA GLN A 201 -12.63 4.15 -1.80
C GLN A 201 -13.74 4.79 -2.61
N CYS A 202 -14.27 5.91 -2.13
CA CYS A 202 -15.22 6.68 -2.90
C CYS A 202 -14.54 7.16 -4.19
N GLN A 203 -15.13 6.84 -5.34
CA GLN A 203 -14.61 7.25 -6.65
C GLN A 203 -14.82 8.75 -6.93
N TRP A 204 -15.70 9.41 -6.16
CA TRP A 204 -16.04 10.82 -6.36
C TRP A 204 -15.12 11.73 -5.56
N CYS A 205 -15.00 11.51 -4.24
CA CYS A 205 -14.19 12.34 -3.36
C CYS A 205 -12.79 11.76 -3.08
N TRP A 206 -12.50 10.54 -3.57
CA TRP A 206 -11.24 9.83 -3.36
C TRP A 206 -10.88 9.58 -1.89
N LYS A 207 -11.85 9.73 -0.98
CA LYS A 207 -11.72 9.42 0.44
C LYS A 207 -12.09 7.97 0.72
N TRP A 208 -11.41 7.38 1.69
CA TRP A 208 -11.70 6.05 2.20
C TRP A 208 -12.76 6.13 3.30
N GLY A 209 -13.55 5.06 3.43
CA GLY A 209 -14.49 4.88 4.55
C GLY A 209 -15.97 4.91 4.15
N HIS A 210 -16.28 5.16 2.87
CA HIS A 210 -17.65 5.05 2.36
C HIS A 210 -17.64 4.71 0.85
N PRO A 211 -18.65 3.97 0.35
CA PRO A 211 -18.84 3.75 -1.08
C PRO A 211 -19.22 5.06 -1.81
N SER A 212 -19.02 5.07 -3.13
CA SER A 212 -19.37 6.22 -3.98
C SER A 212 -20.86 6.59 -3.88
N ASP A 213 -21.72 5.60 -3.67
CA ASP A 213 -23.17 5.77 -3.62
C ASP A 213 -23.65 6.52 -2.36
N THR A 214 -22.78 6.62 -1.33
CA THR A 214 -23.06 7.32 -0.06
C THR A 214 -22.12 8.50 0.15
N CYS A 215 -21.55 9.06 -0.92
CA CYS A 215 -20.62 10.19 -0.88
C CYS A 215 -21.31 11.52 -0.57
#